data_AF-A0A7H2BI16-F1
#
_entry.id   AF-A0A7H2BI16-F1
#
_cell.length_a   1.000
_cell.length_b   1.000
_cell.length_c   1.000
_cell.angle_alpha   90.00
_cell.angle_beta   90.00
_cell.angle_gamma   90.00
#
_symmetry.space_group_name_H-M   'P 1'
#
loop_
_entity.id
_entity.type
_entity.pdbx_description
1 polymer ?
#
loop_
_entity_poly.entity_id
_entity_poly.type
_entity_poly.pdbx_seq_one_letter_code
_entity_poly.pdbx_strand_id
1 'polypeptide(L)' 'MSTSLSGLLLMAFGAFFIGGAWSFRSQKLPLIVQLIMAVVGIALAVYGGFILFTYN' A
#
# COMPACT_ATOMS: atom_id res chain seq x y z
N MET A 1 -11.72 -2.32 -16.82
CA MET A 1 -11.26 -3.02 -15.61
C MET A 1 -12.38 -2.92 -14.58
N SER A 2 -12.74 -3.98 -13.85
CA SER A 2 -13.81 -3.88 -12.85
C SER A 2 -13.35 -3.08 -11.61
N THR A 3 -14.28 -2.42 -10.93
CA THR A 3 -14.02 -1.68 -9.68
C THR A 3 -13.39 -2.59 -8.64
N SER A 4 -13.93 -3.81 -8.46
CA SER A 4 -13.40 -4.82 -7.55
C SER A 4 -11.96 -5.20 -7.88
N LEU A 5 -11.62 -5.43 -9.16
CA LEU A 5 -10.25 -5.75 -9.57
C LEU A 5 -9.30 -4.58 -9.32
N SER A 6 -9.73 -3.34 -9.61
CA SER A 6 -8.92 -2.15 -9.34
C SER A 6 -8.67 -1.93 -7.85
N GLY A 7 -9.68 -2.16 -7.00
CA GLY A 7 -9.56 -2.08 -5.54
C GLY A 7 -8.59 -3.12 -4.98
N LEU A 8 -8.71 -4.39 -5.41
CA LEU A 8 -7.80 -5.47 -5.01
C LEU A 8 -6.35 -5.18 -5.41
N LEU A 9 -6.12 -4.66 -6.61
CA LEU A 9 -4.77 -4.31 -7.07
C LEU A 9 -4.19 -3.19 -6.22
N LEU A 10 -4.95 -2.12 -5.96
CA LEU A 10 -4.54 -1.03 -5.08
C LEU A 10 -4.19 -1.53 -3.66
N MET A 11 -5.00 -2.43 -3.12
CA MET A 11 -4.71 -3.07 -1.83
C MET A 11 -3.44 -3.90 -1.85
N ALA A 12 -3.22 -4.70 -2.88
CA ALA A 12 -2.03 -5.53 -3.03
C ALA A 12 -0.75 -4.68 -3.17
N PHE A 13 -0.79 -3.63 -4.00
CA PHE A 13 0.32 -2.69 -4.11
C PHE A 13 0.57 -1.95 -2.80
N GLY A 14 -0.49 -1.51 -2.11
CA GLY A 14 -0.36 -0.89 -0.80
C GLY A 14 0.33 -1.80 0.23
N ALA A 15 -0.10 -3.05 0.31
CA ALA A 15 0.52 -4.06 1.17
C ALA A 15 1.98 -4.33 0.80
N PHE A 16 2.31 -4.37 -0.50
CA PHE A 16 3.69 -4.51 -0.98
C PHE A 16 4.58 -3.36 -0.49
N PHE A 17 4.13 -2.10 -0.61
CA PHE A 17 4.89 -0.94 -0.13
C PHE A 17 5.06 -0.94 1.40
N ILE A 18 4.04 -1.33 2.15
CA ILE A 18 4.13 -1.48 3.61
C ILE A 18 5.15 -2.56 3.98
N GLY A 19 5.09 -3.73 3.34
CA GLY A 19 6.07 -4.81 3.54
C GLY A 19 7.48 -4.41 3.13
N GLY A 20 7.62 -3.64 2.04
CA GLY A 20 8.89 -3.06 1.59
C GLY A 20 9.47 -2.08 2.61
N ALA A 21 8.65 -1.20 3.18
CA ALA A 21 9.07 -0.28 4.24
C ALA A 21 9.62 -1.04 5.47
N TRP A 22 9.02 -2.17 5.82
CA TRP A 22 9.54 -3.05 6.87
C TRP A 22 10.88 -3.69 6.49
N SER A 23 11.01 -4.20 5.27
CA SER A 23 12.27 -4.79 4.78
C SER A 23 13.42 -3.77 4.78
N PHE A 24 13.12 -2.50 4.50
CA PHE A 24 14.10 -1.41 4.50
C PHE A 24 14.71 -1.13 5.87
N ARG A 25 14.00 -1.47 6.95
CA ARG A 25 14.55 -1.44 8.31
C ARG A 25 15.77 -2.35 8.46
N SER A 26 15.71 -3.55 7.88
CA SER A 26 16.82 -4.51 7.88
C SER A 26 17.97 -4.09 6.95
N GLN A 27 17.67 -3.29 5.94
CA GLN A 27 18.66 -2.79 4.96
C GLN A 27 19.35 -1.50 5.41
N LYS A 28 19.08 -1.01 6.62
CA LYS A 28 19.64 0.24 7.20
C LYS A 28 19.39 1.47 6.32
N LEU A 29 18.31 1.47 5.55
CA LEU A 29 17.91 2.65 4.76
C LEU A 29 17.43 3.77 5.69
N PRO A 30 17.54 5.04 5.28
CA PRO A 30 17.12 6.18 6.09
C PRO A 30 15.66 6.03 6.55
N LEU A 31 15.38 6.38 7.81
CA LEU A 31 14.04 6.27 8.39
C LEU A 31 12.99 7.02 7.56
N ILE A 32 13.37 8.17 6.96
CA ILE A 32 12.47 8.95 6.13
C ILE A 32 11.99 8.19 4.89
N VAL A 33 12.85 7.35 4.28
CA VAL A 33 12.48 6.51 3.14
C VAL A 33 11.49 5.43 3.56
N GLN A 34 11.72 4.83 4.74
CA GLN A 34 10.80 3.84 5.31
C GLN A 34 9.42 4.46 5.58
N LEU A 35 9.40 5.67 6.16
CA LEU A 35 8.16 6.39 6.44
C LEU A 35 7.41 6.78 5.17
N ILE A 36 8.10 7.30 4.14
CA ILE A 36 7.48 7.65 2.86
C ILE A 36 6.83 6.40 2.23
N MET A 37 7.56 5.28 2.17
CA MET A 37 7.02 4.03 1.62
C MET A 37 5.83 3.50 2.43
N ALA A 38 5.90 3.55 3.76
CA ALA A 38 4.80 3.13 4.61
C ALA A 38 3.55 3.99 4.41
N VAL A 39 3.71 5.32 4.34
CA VAL A 39 2.59 6.25 4.12
C VAL A 39 1.95 6.03 2.75
N VAL A 40 2.76 5.90 1.69
CA VAL A 40 2.26 5.60 0.34
C VAL A 40 1.53 4.26 0.32
N GLY A 41 2.10 3.23 0.94
CA GLY A 41 1.48 1.92 1.01
C GLY A 41 0.15 1.91 1.76
N ILE A 42 0.07 2.61 2.89
CA ILE A 42 -1.18 2.77 3.65
C ILE A 42 -2.23 3.51 2.81
N ALA A 43 -1.87 4.60 2.13
CA ALA A 43 -2.79 5.36 1.29
C ALA A 43 -3.39 4.49 0.17
N LEU A 44 -2.55 3.71 -0.53
CA LEU A 44 -3.00 2.80 -1.59
C LEU A 44 -3.90 1.69 -1.03
N ALA A 45 -3.53 1.10 0.12
CA ALA A 45 -4.32 0.04 0.75
C ALA A 45 -5.69 0.54 1.22
N VAL A 46 -5.74 1.70 1.86
CA VAL A 46 -6.99 2.32 2.35
C VAL A 46 -7.88 2.71 1.17
N TYR A 47 -7.33 3.33 0.12
CA TYR A 47 -8.10 3.72 -1.06
C TYR A 47 -8.61 2.50 -1.84
N GLY A 48 -7.78 1.46 -1.99
CA GLY A 48 -8.21 0.20 -2.60
C GLY A 48 -9.36 -0.46 -1.82
N GLY A 49 -9.27 -0.47 -0.48
CA GLY A 49 -10.34 -0.94 0.39
C GLY A 49 -11.61 -0.10 0.24
N PHE A 50 -11.49 1.24 0.25
CA PHE A 50 -12.62 2.13 0.00
C PHE A 50 -13.33 1.81 -1.32
N ILE A 51 -12.56 1.58 -2.40
CA ILE A 51 -13.15 1.20 -3.68
C ILE A 51 -13.95 -0.10 -3.56
N LEU A 52 -13.36 -1.09 -2.89
CA LEU A 52 -13.90 -2.44 -2.78
C LEU A 52 -15.13 -2.53 -1.87
N PHE A 53 -15.25 -1.67 -0.87
CA PHE A 53 -16.40 -1.64 0.05
C PHE A 53 -17.50 -0.64 -0.35
N THR A 54 -17.18 0.32 -1.23
CA THR A 54 -18.13 1.37 -1.64
C THR A 54 -18.73 1.12 -3.02
N TYR A 55 -17.98 0.55 -3.95
CA TYR A 55 -18.38 0.39 -5.36
C TYR A 55 -18.45 -1.08 -5.81
N ASN A 56 -18.59 -2.00 -4.87
CA ASN A 56 -18.79 -3.43 -5.10
C ASN A 56 -20.08 -3.85 -4.40
#